data_AF-A0A930RHK9-F1
#
_entry.id   AF-A0A930RHK9-F1
#
_cell.length_a   1.000
_cell.length_b   1.000
_cell.length_c   1.000
_cell.angle_alpha   90.00
_cell.angle_beta   90.00
_cell.angle_gamma   90.00
#
_symmetry.space_group_name_H-M   'P 1'
#
loop_
_entity.id
_entity.type
_entity.pdbx_description
1 polymer ?
#
loop_
_entity_poly.entity_id
_entity_poly.type
_entity_poly.pdbx_seq_one_letter_code
_entity_poly.pdbx_strand_id
1 'polypeptide(L)'
;MPLRMLVLSLTGDCNLACRYCYASGQDRRTMTWETAGRAIDLAAEGGAPFILQFSGGEPLLALPLLRRTADYIRTNRIRARMDLQTNGTLITDETADFLHGAGIGIGVSLDGRPSVHDALRCHPDGRGTSSDVIAGIQRLGQRGIEIGLTCVVTAENVGELPGIIEMAY
;
A
#
# COMPACT_ATOMS: atom_id res chain seq x y z
N MET A 1 10.91 -23.99 -8.79
CA MET A 1 10.58 -23.67 -7.39
C MET A 1 9.36 -22.76 -7.41
N PRO A 2 8.29 -23.04 -6.67
CA PRO A 2 7.08 -22.22 -6.72
C PRO A 2 7.35 -20.82 -6.15
N LEU A 3 6.87 -19.79 -6.85
CA LEU A 3 6.89 -18.40 -6.37
C LEU A 3 5.96 -18.29 -5.16
N ARG A 4 6.47 -17.75 -4.04
CA ARG A 4 5.68 -17.55 -2.81
C ARG A 4 5.12 -16.15 -2.68
N MET A 5 5.79 -15.17 -3.29
CA MET A 5 5.43 -13.76 -3.23
C MET A 5 5.83 -13.08 -4.54
N LEU A 6 4.92 -12.30 -5.09
CA LEU A 6 5.12 -11.39 -6.20
C LEU A 6 4.79 -9.98 -5.70
N VAL A 7 5.74 -9.06 -5.82
CA VAL A 7 5.53 -7.65 -5.51
C VAL A 7 5.42 -6.88 -6.82
N LEU A 8 4.29 -6.22 -7.05
CA LEU A 8 4.11 -5.33 -8.20
C LEU A 8 4.25 -3.88 -7.74
N SER A 9 5.34 -3.23 -8.16
CA SER A 9 5.48 -1.78 -8.10
C SER A 9 4.62 -1.16 -9.20
N LEU A 10 3.37 -0.79 -8.88
CA LEU A 10 2.40 -0.37 -9.89
C LEU A 10 2.79 0.96 -10.54
N THR A 11 3.40 1.85 -9.77
CA THR A 11 3.96 3.11 -10.25
C THR A 11 5.10 3.51 -9.35
N GLY A 12 6.13 4.15 -9.92
CA GLY A 12 7.14 4.84 -9.12
C GLY A 12 6.73 6.22 -8.66
N ASP A 13 5.55 6.72 -9.07
CA ASP A 13 5.05 8.00 -8.62
C ASP A 13 4.46 7.92 -7.20
N CYS A 14 4.56 9.02 -6.45
CA CYS A 14 4.04 9.13 -5.09
C CYS A 14 3.56 10.55 -4.81
N ASN A 15 2.47 10.69 -4.07
CA ASN A 15 1.94 11.98 -3.66
C ASN A 15 2.63 12.56 -2.40
N LEU A 16 3.60 11.85 -1.81
CA LEU A 16 4.37 12.26 -0.63
C LEU A 16 5.85 12.45 -0.95
N ALA A 17 6.54 13.22 -0.10
CA ALA A 17 7.97 13.50 -0.16
C ALA A 17 8.67 13.07 1.14
N CYS A 18 8.46 11.81 1.57
CA CYS A 18 8.98 11.31 2.85
C CYS A 18 10.51 11.42 2.92
N ARG A 19 11.04 11.87 4.06
CA ARG A 19 12.46 12.26 4.21
C ARG A 19 13.46 11.12 4.02
N TYR A 20 13.05 9.89 4.37
CA TYR A 20 13.88 8.69 4.25
C TYR A 20 13.58 7.85 3.00
N CYS A 21 12.68 8.31 2.11
CA CYS A 21 12.16 7.47 1.04
C CYS A 21 13.23 7.11 0.02
N TYR A 22 13.60 5.82 -0.04
CA TYR A 22 14.53 5.32 -1.06
C TYR A 22 13.97 5.38 -2.49
N ALA A 23 12.63 5.44 -2.64
CA ALA A 23 11.95 5.46 -3.93
C ALA A 23 11.90 6.86 -4.56
N SER A 24 12.21 7.93 -3.80
CA SER A 24 12.14 9.32 -4.27
C SER A 24 13.01 9.62 -5.49
N GLY A 25 14.14 8.92 -5.63
CA GLY A 25 15.05 9.03 -6.78
C GLY A 25 14.85 7.96 -7.86
N GLN A 26 13.85 7.10 -7.73
CA GLN A 26 13.58 6.05 -8.70
C GLN A 26 12.70 6.55 -9.85
N ASP A 27 12.65 5.73 -10.89
CA ASP A 27 11.84 5.95 -12.07
C ASP A 27 10.34 6.02 -11.73
N ARG A 28 9.69 7.11 -12.15
CA ARG A 28 8.27 7.41 -11.86
C ARG A 28 7.29 6.76 -12.83
N ARG A 29 7.74 5.87 -13.72
CA ARG A 29 6.86 5.17 -14.67
C ARG A 29 5.80 4.34 -13.97
N THR A 30 4.59 4.35 -14.53
CA THR A 30 3.51 3.43 -14.19
C THR A 30 3.63 2.16 -15.02
N MET A 31 3.53 1.00 -14.37
CA MET A 31 3.55 -0.31 -15.00
C MET A 31 2.39 -0.43 -16.00
N THR A 32 2.62 -1.07 -17.14
CA THR A 32 1.52 -1.37 -18.08
C THR A 32 0.79 -2.64 -17.68
N TRP A 33 -0.45 -2.78 -18.15
CA TRP A 33 -1.21 -4.01 -17.94
C TRP A 33 -0.48 -5.25 -18.47
N GLU A 34 0.13 -5.16 -19.65
CA GLU A 34 0.81 -6.27 -20.30
C GLU A 34 1.95 -6.80 -19.43
N THR A 35 2.63 -5.91 -18.72
CA THR A 35 3.69 -6.27 -17.77
C THR A 35 3.10 -6.95 -16.54
N ALA A 36 2.06 -6.37 -15.94
CA ALA A 36 1.40 -6.93 -14.75
C ALA A 36 0.82 -8.33 -15.02
N GLY A 37 0.06 -8.49 -16.12
CA GLY A 37 -0.54 -9.76 -16.52
C GLY A 37 0.50 -10.84 -16.73
N ARG A 38 1.57 -10.56 -17.49
CA ARG A 38 2.67 -11.52 -17.71
C ARG A 38 3.37 -11.92 -16.41
N ALA A 39 3.59 -10.99 -15.49
CA ALA A 39 4.21 -11.28 -14.20
C ALA A 39 3.32 -12.19 -13.34
N ILE A 40 2.01 -11.97 -13.36
CA ILE A 40 1.02 -12.78 -12.66
C ILE A 40 0.94 -14.18 -13.27
N ASP A 41 0.89 -14.30 -14.59
CA ASP A 41 0.85 -15.58 -15.28
C ASP A 41 2.09 -16.41 -14.94
N LEU A 42 3.27 -15.80 -14.98
CA LEU A 42 4.53 -16.44 -14.60
C LEU A 42 4.53 -16.91 -13.13
N ALA A 43 4.00 -16.10 -12.22
CA ALA A 43 3.87 -16.49 -10.81
C ALA A 43 2.87 -17.64 -10.62
N ALA A 44 1.83 -17.69 -11.45
CA ALA A 44 0.78 -18.70 -11.39
C ALA A 44 1.13 -20.03 -12.08
N GLU A 45 2.15 -20.07 -12.95
CA GLU A 45 2.56 -21.28 -13.72
C GLU A 45 2.75 -22.52 -12.82
N GLY A 46 3.22 -22.33 -11.58
CA GLY A 46 3.43 -23.43 -10.64
C GLY A 46 2.17 -23.96 -9.94
N GLY A 47 1.00 -23.32 -10.11
CA GLY A 47 -0.28 -23.69 -9.49
C GLY A 47 -0.35 -23.58 -7.95
N ALA A 48 0.78 -23.28 -7.30
CA ALA A 48 0.89 -23.07 -5.87
C ALA A 48 0.31 -21.69 -5.48
N PRO A 49 -0.34 -21.57 -4.31
CA PRO A 49 -0.75 -20.27 -3.80
C PRO A 49 0.42 -19.33 -3.56
N PHE A 50 0.24 -18.04 -3.84
CA PHE A 50 1.23 -17.00 -3.58
C PHE A 50 0.59 -15.72 -3.05
N ILE A 51 1.43 -14.84 -2.51
CA ILE A 51 1.03 -13.48 -2.11
C ILE A 51 1.32 -12.53 -3.27
N LEU A 52 0.31 -11.80 -3.72
CA LEU A 52 0.45 -10.68 -4.64
C LEU A 52 0.39 -9.38 -3.84
N GLN A 53 1.52 -8.71 -3.69
CA GLN A 53 1.57 -7.43 -2.99
C GLN A 53 1.65 -6.26 -3.98
N PHE A 54 0.67 -5.37 -3.92
CA PHE A 54 0.69 -4.08 -4.60
C PHE A 54 1.53 -3.09 -3.78
N SER A 55 2.51 -2.49 -4.43
CA SER A 55 3.45 -1.53 -3.84
C SER A 55 3.86 -0.49 -4.89
N GLY A 56 4.93 0.27 -4.63
CA GLY A 56 5.52 1.26 -5.53
C GLY A 56 5.90 2.53 -4.78
N GLY A 57 5.74 3.68 -5.44
CA GLY A 57 5.68 4.97 -4.75
C GLY A 57 4.40 5.05 -3.92
N GLU A 58 3.26 5.31 -4.57
CA GLU A 58 1.93 5.12 -3.99
C GLU A 58 1.03 4.34 -4.97
N PRO A 59 0.72 3.06 -4.69
CA PRO A 59 -0.05 2.21 -5.60
C PRO A 59 -1.48 2.72 -5.87
N LEU A 60 -2.10 3.48 -4.95
CA LEU A 60 -3.43 4.04 -5.18
C LEU A 60 -3.47 5.11 -6.28
N LEU A 61 -2.33 5.69 -6.67
CA LEU A 61 -2.24 6.54 -7.87
C LEU A 61 -2.48 5.74 -9.16
N ALA A 62 -2.25 4.42 -9.13
CA ALA A 62 -2.49 3.49 -10.23
C ALA A 62 -3.77 2.64 -10.01
N LEU A 63 -4.79 3.19 -9.33
CA LEU A 63 -6.02 2.48 -9.00
C LEU A 63 -6.69 1.75 -10.18
N PRO A 64 -6.76 2.30 -11.42
CA PRO A 64 -7.30 1.56 -12.56
C PRO A 64 -6.54 0.26 -12.87
N LEU A 65 -5.21 0.26 -12.77
CA LEU A 65 -4.40 -0.93 -12.97
C LEU A 65 -4.57 -1.93 -11.82
N LEU A 66 -4.66 -1.44 -10.59
CA LEU A 66 -4.93 -2.27 -9.41
C LEU A 66 -6.30 -2.98 -9.56
N ARG A 67 -7.36 -2.24 -9.91
CA ARG A 67 -8.70 -2.79 -10.18
C ARG A 67 -8.66 -3.87 -11.26
N ARG A 68 -8.02 -3.56 -12.40
CA ARG A 68 -7.85 -4.52 -13.50
C ARG A 68 -7.11 -5.79 -13.07
N THR A 69 -6.10 -5.64 -12.22
CA THR A 69 -5.32 -6.76 -11.69
C THR A 69 -6.16 -7.64 -10.76
N ALA A 70 -6.89 -7.04 -9.83
CA ALA A 70 -7.78 -7.76 -8.94
C ALA A 70 -8.88 -8.52 -9.71
N ASP A 71 -9.47 -7.89 -10.72
CA ASP A 71 -10.45 -8.54 -11.59
C ASP A 71 -9.86 -9.71 -12.38
N TYR A 72 -8.63 -9.58 -12.86
CA TYR A 72 -7.95 -10.66 -13.57
C TYR A 72 -7.68 -11.87 -12.66
N ILE A 73 -7.17 -11.65 -11.45
CA ILE A 73 -6.94 -12.71 -10.46
C ILE A 73 -8.25 -13.45 -10.17
N ARG A 74 -9.34 -12.71 -9.93
CA ARG A 74 -10.66 -13.25 -9.64
C ARG A 74 -11.24 -14.04 -10.83
N THR A 75 -11.23 -13.45 -12.02
CA THR A 75 -11.83 -14.02 -13.24
C THR A 75 -11.14 -15.32 -13.63
N ASN A 76 -9.80 -15.37 -13.53
CA ASN A 76 -9.01 -16.55 -13.87
C ASN A 76 -8.85 -17.54 -12.71
N ARG A 77 -9.49 -17.26 -11.55
CA ARG A 77 -9.40 -18.09 -10.33
C ARG A 77 -7.95 -18.37 -9.91
N ILE A 78 -7.07 -17.38 -10.08
CA ILE A 78 -5.67 -17.49 -9.70
C ILE A 78 -5.58 -17.54 -8.18
N ARG A 79 -4.80 -18.48 -7.65
CA ARG A 79 -4.64 -18.72 -6.20
C ARG A 79 -3.69 -17.68 -5.59
N ALA A 80 -4.04 -16.40 -5.66
CA ALA A 80 -3.27 -15.31 -5.08
C ALA A 80 -4.02 -14.66 -3.92
N ARG A 81 -3.37 -14.52 -2.77
CA ARG A 81 -3.81 -13.58 -1.74
C ARG A 81 -3.32 -12.20 -2.14
N MET A 82 -4.23 -11.24 -2.24
CA MET A 82 -3.88 -9.86 -2.61
C MET A 82 -3.67 -9.02 -1.36
N ASP A 83 -2.55 -8.32 -1.29
CA ASP A 83 -2.22 -7.36 -0.25
C ASP A 83 -1.81 -6.02 -0.87
N LEU A 84 -2.11 -4.90 -0.20
CA LEU A 84 -1.78 -3.53 -0.61
C LEU A 84 -0.94 -2.87 0.46
N GLN A 85 0.23 -2.33 0.10
CA GLN A 85 0.98 -1.41 0.95
C GLN A 85 0.72 0.02 0.47
N THR A 86 0.11 0.87 1.30
CA THR A 86 -0.22 2.26 0.95
C THR A 86 0.27 3.24 2.02
N ASN A 87 0.48 4.49 1.63
CA ASN A 87 0.66 5.60 2.55
C ASN A 87 -0.65 6.03 3.22
N GLY A 88 -1.81 5.57 2.73
CA GLY A 88 -3.13 5.77 3.33
C GLY A 88 -3.82 7.10 3.03
N THR A 89 -3.11 8.08 2.47
CA THR A 89 -3.66 9.44 2.25
C THR A 89 -4.69 9.52 1.13
N LEU A 90 -4.71 8.54 0.22
CA LEU A 90 -5.62 8.49 -0.94
C LEU A 90 -6.83 7.57 -0.72
N ILE A 91 -7.05 7.10 0.51
CA ILE A 91 -8.21 6.25 0.81
C ILE A 91 -9.45 7.14 0.91
N THR A 92 -10.28 7.09 -0.13
CA THR A 92 -11.65 7.61 -0.17
C THR A 92 -12.65 6.50 0.18
N ASP A 93 -13.93 6.86 0.35
CA ASP A 93 -15.00 5.87 0.53
C ASP A 93 -15.09 4.89 -0.63
N GLU A 94 -15.01 5.38 -1.88
CA GLU A 94 -15.05 4.54 -3.07
C GLU A 94 -13.85 3.58 -3.14
N THR A 95 -12.65 4.06 -2.79
CA THR A 95 -11.46 3.22 -2.73
C THR A 95 -11.62 2.16 -1.62
N ALA A 96 -12.13 2.53 -0.44
CA ALA A 96 -12.34 1.61 0.67
C ALA A 96 -13.38 0.53 0.32
N ASP A 97 -14.49 0.90 -0.34
CA ASP A 97 -15.52 -0.04 -0.80
C ASP A 97 -14.95 -1.06 -1.81
N PHE A 98 -14.12 -0.58 -2.73
CA PHE A 98 -13.42 -1.45 -3.67
C PHE A 98 -12.46 -2.42 -2.97
N LEU A 99 -11.62 -1.93 -2.06
CA LEU A 99 -10.65 -2.76 -1.34
C LEU A 99 -11.36 -3.84 -0.51
N HIS A 100 -12.46 -3.49 0.15
CA HIS A 100 -13.32 -4.44 0.86
C HIS A 100 -13.90 -5.50 -0.08
N GLY A 101 -14.56 -5.07 -1.16
CA GLY A 101 -15.20 -5.98 -2.11
C GLY A 101 -14.22 -6.90 -2.85
N ALA A 102 -12.98 -6.47 -3.04
CA ALA A 102 -11.91 -7.26 -3.63
C ALA A 102 -11.21 -8.20 -2.61
N GLY A 103 -11.49 -8.07 -1.32
CA GLY A 103 -10.86 -8.88 -0.26
C GLY A 103 -9.35 -8.66 -0.16
N ILE A 104 -8.88 -7.42 -0.38
CA ILE A 104 -7.45 -7.08 -0.37
C ILE A 104 -7.02 -6.77 1.07
N GLY A 105 -5.97 -7.44 1.56
CA GLY A 105 -5.37 -7.12 2.85
C GLY A 105 -4.60 -5.80 2.79
N ILE A 106 -4.71 -4.94 3.82
CA ILE A 106 -4.17 -3.57 3.76
C ILE A 106 -3.07 -3.34 4.80
N GLY A 107 -1.90 -2.95 4.33
CA GLY A 107 -0.83 -2.36 5.11
C GLY A 107 -0.85 -0.84 4.96
N VAL A 108 -1.02 -0.12 6.08
CA VAL A 108 -0.97 1.34 6.12
C VAL A 108 0.32 1.79 6.76
N SER A 109 0.98 2.76 6.12
CA SER A 109 2.24 3.29 6.61
C SER A 109 2.01 4.35 7.70
N LEU A 110 2.50 4.11 8.91
CA LEU A 110 2.37 5.01 10.06
C LEU A 110 3.60 4.86 10.97
N ASP A 111 4.28 5.96 11.25
CA ASP A 111 5.62 5.96 11.88
C ASP A 111 5.62 6.47 13.33
N GLY A 112 4.45 6.81 13.88
CA GLY A 112 4.34 7.39 15.21
C GLY A 112 3.11 8.26 15.38
N ARG A 113 3.07 8.94 16.53
CA ARG A 113 2.12 10.02 16.81
C ARG A 113 2.20 11.11 15.73
N PRO A 114 1.13 11.91 15.52
CA PRO A 114 1.04 12.89 14.44
C PRO A 114 2.30 13.73 14.22
N SER A 115 2.89 14.29 15.29
CA SER A 115 4.11 15.10 15.21
C SER A 115 5.32 14.36 14.64
N VAL A 116 5.51 13.09 15.04
CA VAL A 116 6.61 12.23 14.57
C VAL A 116 6.36 11.80 13.14
N HIS A 117 5.12 11.38 12.83
CA HIS A 117 4.74 10.98 11.47
C HIS A 117 4.90 12.13 10.49
N ASP A 118 4.40 13.32 10.82
CA ASP A 118 4.40 14.49 9.93
C ASP A 118 5.81 15.03 9.67
N ALA A 119 6.73 14.88 10.64
CA ALA A 119 8.13 15.25 10.47
C ALA A 119 8.86 14.33 9.47
N LEU A 120 8.42 13.07 9.34
CA LEU A 120 9.06 12.07 8.50
C LEU A 120 8.36 11.88 7.14
N ARG A 121 7.04 11.97 7.14
CA ARG A 121 6.14 11.79 6.00
C ARG A 121 5.35 13.08 5.80
N CYS A 122 5.73 13.82 4.77
CA CYS A 122 5.10 15.07 4.41
C CYS A 122 4.69 15.06 2.94
N HIS A 123 3.73 15.91 2.60
CA HIS A 123 3.43 16.29 1.22
C HIS A 123 4.63 17.03 0.60
N PRO A 124 4.73 17.13 -0.73
CA PRO A 124 5.82 17.86 -1.40
C PRO A 124 5.93 19.35 -1.02
N ASP A 125 4.86 19.95 -0.50
CA ASP A 125 4.82 21.31 0.02
C ASP A 125 5.27 21.42 1.49
N GLY A 126 5.63 20.30 2.14
CA GLY A 126 6.07 20.22 3.52
C GLY A 126 4.95 20.04 4.55
N ARG A 127 3.68 20.01 4.13
CA ARG A 127 2.55 19.78 5.04
C ARG A 127 2.56 18.34 5.57
N GLY A 128 2.26 18.15 6.85
CA GLY A 128 2.10 16.83 7.48
C GLY A 128 0.96 16.01 6.86
N THR A 129 1.04 14.68 7.01
CA THR A 129 0.11 13.72 6.38
C THR A 129 -0.75 12.95 7.36
N SER A 130 -0.47 13.03 8.66
CA SER A 130 -1.10 12.22 9.72
C SER A 130 -2.62 12.33 9.71
N SER A 131 -3.19 13.52 9.53
CA SER A 131 -4.64 13.72 9.44
C SER A 131 -5.26 12.96 8.27
N ASP A 132 -4.59 12.98 7.11
CA ASP A 132 -5.05 12.33 5.89
C ASP A 132 -4.99 10.80 6.04
N VAL A 133 -3.90 10.30 6.65
CA VAL A 133 -3.71 8.87 6.95
C VAL A 133 -4.75 8.37 7.96
N ILE A 134 -4.98 9.09 9.05
CA ILE A 134 -5.96 8.72 10.08
C ILE A 134 -7.38 8.69 9.49
N ALA A 135 -7.73 9.69 8.67
CA ALA A 135 -9.01 9.70 7.97
C ALA A 135 -9.15 8.48 7.02
N GLY A 136 -8.09 8.10 6.32
CA GLY A 136 -8.04 6.88 5.51
C GLY A 136 -8.26 5.61 6.33
N ILE A 137 -7.56 5.47 7.46
CA ILE A 137 -7.71 4.35 8.40
C ILE A 137 -9.15 4.25 8.91
N GLN A 138 -9.76 5.37 9.31
CA GLN A 138 -11.15 5.41 9.78
C GLN A 138 -12.13 4.94 8.70
N ARG A 139 -11.93 5.36 7.44
CA ARG A 139 -12.75 4.89 6.31
C ARG A 139 -12.64 3.38 6.11
N LEU A 140 -11.44 2.79 6.23
CA LEU A 140 -11.25 1.35 6.18
C LEU A 140 -11.97 0.65 7.35
N GLY A 141 -11.81 1.17 8.56
CA GLY A 141 -12.43 0.63 9.78
C GLY A 141 -13.96 0.65 9.74
N GLN A 142 -14.57 1.66 9.11
CA GLN A 142 -16.03 1.72 8.90
C GLN A 142 -16.57 0.57 8.03
N ARG A 143 -15.73 -0.08 7.21
CA ARG A 143 -16.07 -1.30 6.46
C ARG A 143 -15.58 -2.59 7.13
N GLY A 144 -15.09 -2.51 8.38
CA GLY A 144 -14.54 -3.64 9.11
C GLY A 144 -13.28 -4.23 8.49
N ILE A 145 -12.53 -3.43 7.71
CA ILE A 145 -11.24 -3.87 7.16
C ILE A 145 -10.19 -3.80 8.28
N GLU A 146 -9.64 -4.94 8.65
CA GLU A 146 -8.45 -5.01 9.51
C GLU A 146 -7.23 -4.54 8.73
N ILE A 147 -6.38 -3.76 9.39
CA ILE A 147 -5.15 -3.21 8.78
C ILE A 147 -3.91 -3.67 9.54
N GLY A 148 -2.82 -3.86 8.80
CA GLY A 148 -1.48 -3.88 9.37
C GLY A 148 -0.89 -2.48 9.38
N LEU A 149 -0.24 -2.08 10.46
CA LEU A 149 0.56 -0.85 10.50
C LEU A 149 2.01 -1.17 10.14
N THR A 150 2.59 -0.41 9.22
CA THR A 150 4.01 -0.49 8.85
C THR A 150 4.71 0.79 9.27
N CYS A 151 5.69 0.65 10.16
CA CYS A 151 6.52 1.75 10.63
C CYS A 151 7.94 1.60 10.10
N VAL A 152 8.48 2.67 9.54
CA VAL A 152 9.92 2.75 9.30
C VAL A 152 10.58 3.29 10.57
N VAL A 153 11.43 2.47 11.18
CA VAL A 153 12.19 2.86 12.38
C VAL A 153 13.42 3.65 11.95
N THR A 154 13.55 4.86 12.47
CA THR A 154 14.66 5.78 12.24
C THR A 154 15.29 6.20 13.57
N ALA A 155 16.43 6.87 13.52
CA ALA A 155 17.02 7.50 14.70
C ALA A 155 16.09 8.56 15.33
N GLU A 156 15.15 9.11 14.57
CA GLU A 156 14.24 10.18 15.01
C GLU A 156 13.01 9.62 15.76
N ASN A 157 12.56 8.38 15.50
CA ASN A 157 11.33 7.83 16.07
C ASN A 157 11.50 6.59 16.94
N VAL A 158 12.70 6.00 17.04
CA VAL A 158 12.91 4.77 17.83
C VAL A 158 12.51 4.91 19.30
N GLY A 159 12.66 6.11 19.89
CA GLY A 159 12.23 6.41 21.26
C GLY A 159 10.72 6.58 21.44
N GLU A 160 9.98 6.74 20.33
CA GLU A 160 8.55 7.07 20.30
C GLU A 160 7.68 5.91 19.78
N LEU A 161 8.29 4.73 19.55
CA LEU A 161 7.59 3.53 19.04
C LEU A 161 6.37 3.10 19.87
N PRO A 162 6.36 3.21 21.21
CA PRO A 162 5.15 2.91 21.99
C PRO A 162 3.92 3.69 21.53
N GLY A 163 4.12 4.92 21.02
CA GLY A 163 3.04 5.77 20.52
C GLY A 163 2.27 5.18 19.34
N ILE A 164 2.88 4.28 18.55
CA ILE A 164 2.18 3.59 17.45
C ILE A 164 1.19 2.57 18.00
N ILE A 165 1.60 1.82 19.01
CA ILE A 165 0.76 0.82 19.66
C ILE A 165 -0.44 1.51 20.32
N GLU A 166 -0.22 2.64 20.98
CA GLU A 166 -1.28 3.45 21.60
C GLU A 166 -2.30 4.00 20.60
N MET A 167 -1.89 4.25 19.36
CA MET A 167 -2.78 4.68 18.27
C MET A 167 -3.54 3.54 17.60
N ALA A 168 -3.14 2.28 17.83
CA ALA A 168 -3.73 1.10 17.21
C ALA A 168 -4.92 0.52 18.00
N TYR A 169 -5.16 1.01 19.22
CA TYR A 169 -6.30 0.66 20.10
C TYR A 169 -7.33 1.80 20.13
#